data_AF-A0A662T462-F1
#
_entry.id   AF-A0A662T462-F1
#
_cell.length_a   1.000
_cell.length_b   1.000
_cell.length_c   1.000
_cell.angle_alpha   90.00
_cell.angle_beta   90.00
_cell.angle_gamma   90.00
#
_symmetry.space_group_name_H-M   'P 1'
#
loop_
_entity.id
_entity.type
_entity.pdbx_description
1 polymer ?
#
loop_
_entity_poly.entity_id
_entity_poly.type
_entity_poly.pdbx_seq_one_letter_code
_entity_poly.pdbx_strand_id
1 'polypeptide(L)'
;DPLEALYLVFIGKLAVIDGKRELTFEDLMKRFASIDEKILSCFLVYRDLRERGYVVKRGYGEGIDFLVYDKGDYPEKPAKFRIIGVDEGIPMKIERLIDILHFSIMNKKELKLAVIERRGEVVYYTLLKFIKEKLYAED
;
A
#
# COMPACT_ATOMS: atom_id res chain seq x y z
N ASP A 1 10.48 4.20 -10.08
CA ASP A 1 9.36 4.46 -9.16
C ASP A 1 9.92 5.10 -7.88
N PRO A 2 9.40 6.26 -7.42
CA PRO A 2 9.86 6.93 -6.20
C PRO A 2 9.92 6.02 -4.96
N LEU A 3 8.93 5.14 -4.77
CA LEU A 3 8.90 4.24 -3.60
C LEU A 3 9.99 3.18 -3.66
N GLU A 4 10.21 2.62 -4.84
CA GLU A 4 11.25 1.62 -5.06
C GLU A 4 12.64 2.24 -4.89
N ALA A 5 12.85 3.46 -5.39
CA ALA A 5 14.10 4.20 -5.18
C ALA A 5 14.35 4.47 -3.70
N LEU A 6 13.36 4.98 -2.97
CA LEU A 6 13.44 5.18 -1.52
C LEU A 6 13.77 3.89 -0.78
N TYR A 7 13.11 2.80 -1.12
CA TYR A 7 13.33 1.50 -0.49
C TYR A 7 14.73 0.96 -0.74
N LEU A 8 15.20 1.01 -1.99
CA LEU A 8 16.53 0.52 -2.34
C LEU A 8 17.65 1.34 -1.70
N VAL A 9 17.48 2.66 -1.59
CA VAL A 9 18.41 3.53 -0.84
C VAL A 9 18.36 3.20 0.65
N PHE A 10 17.15 3.05 1.22
CA PHE A 10 16.96 2.70 2.63
C PHE A 10 17.68 1.40 3.02
N ILE A 11 17.66 0.38 2.16
CA ILE A 11 18.36 -0.90 2.40
C ILE A 11 19.81 -0.92 1.89
N GLY A 12 20.36 0.22 1.45
CA GLY A 12 21.75 0.34 0.99
C GLY A 12 22.06 -0.38 -0.32
N LYS A 13 21.06 -0.64 -1.17
CA LYS A 13 21.23 -1.32 -2.48
C LYS A 13 21.24 -0.39 -3.68
N LEU A 14 21.00 0.90 -3.47
CA LEU A 14 21.03 1.92 -4.51
C LEU A 14 21.66 3.20 -3.94
N ALA A 15 22.57 3.79 -4.70
CA ALA A 15 23.06 5.15 -4.49
C ALA A 15 22.46 6.05 -5.57
N VAL A 16 21.96 7.22 -5.18
CA VAL A 16 21.37 8.20 -6.11
C VAL A 16 22.25 9.45 -6.12
N ILE A 17 22.73 9.83 -7.30
CA ILE A 17 23.65 10.97 -7.47
C ILE A 17 22.91 12.10 -8.20
N ASP A 18 22.99 13.31 -7.64
CA ASP A 18 22.54 14.55 -8.28
C ASP A 18 23.76 15.45 -8.50
N GLY A 19 24.21 15.52 -9.75
CA GLY A 19 25.47 16.17 -10.13
C GLY A 19 26.68 15.47 -9.50
N LYS A 20 27.28 16.07 -8.47
CA LYS A 20 28.44 15.53 -7.73
C LYS A 20 28.10 15.06 -6.31
N ARG A 21 26.85 15.21 -5.89
CA ARG A 21 26.41 14.90 -4.54
C ARG A 21 25.59 13.62 -4.56
N GLU A 22 25.90 12.69 -3.67
CA GLU A 22 25.03 11.57 -3.35
C GLU A 22 23.89 12.04 -2.44
N LEU A 23 22.66 11.65 -2.77
CA LEU A 23 21.47 12.01 -2.01
C LEU A 23 21.21 10.95 -0.93
N THR A 24 20.95 11.41 0.30
CA THR A 24 20.53 10.51 1.38
C THR A 24 19.07 10.08 1.21
N PHE A 25 18.63 9.12 2.02
CA PHE A 25 17.21 8.79 2.12
C PHE A 25 16.35 10.02 2.45
N GLU A 26 16.78 10.85 3.40
CA GLU A 26 16.07 12.07 3.81
C GLU A 26 16.00 13.10 2.69
N ASP A 27 17.06 13.26 1.91
CA ASP A 27 17.07 14.15 0.75
C ASP A 27 16.04 13.71 -0.29
N LEU A 28 16.01 12.41 -0.61
CA LEU A 28 15.05 11.84 -1.55
C LEU A 28 13.62 11.91 -1.01
N MET A 29 13.41 11.61 0.27
CA MET A 29 12.11 11.67 0.91
C MET A 29 11.54 13.08 0.85
N LYS A 30 12.35 14.09 1.20
CA LYS A 30 11.95 15.51 1.10
C LYS A 30 11.59 15.89 -0.34
N ARG A 31 12.40 15.46 -1.32
CA ARG A 31 12.16 15.75 -2.74
C ARG A 31 10.89 15.10 -3.28
N PHE A 32 10.58 13.88 -2.88
CA PHE A 32 9.36 13.22 -3.32
C PHE A 32 8.13 13.72 -2.56
N ALA A 33 8.27 14.07 -1.27
CA ALA A 33 7.18 14.61 -0.46
C ALA A 33 6.70 15.97 -0.96
N SER A 34 7.57 16.76 -1.62
CA SER A 34 7.15 18.02 -2.26
C SER A 34 6.28 17.82 -3.51
N ILE A 35 6.15 16.58 -4.00
CA ILE A 35 5.37 16.23 -5.20
C ILE A 35 4.15 15.39 -4.82
N ASP A 36 4.33 14.44 -3.90
CA ASP A 36 3.30 13.53 -3.40
C ASP A 36 3.29 13.56 -1.86
N GLU A 37 2.32 14.27 -1.28
CA GLU A 37 2.17 14.40 0.17
C GLU A 37 1.97 13.04 0.88
N LYS A 38 1.49 12.01 0.15
CA LYS A 38 1.27 10.67 0.70
C LYS A 38 2.50 9.77 0.63
N ILE A 39 3.60 10.24 0.05
CA ILE A 39 4.77 9.39 -0.23
C ILE A 39 5.31 8.72 1.03
N LEU A 40 5.27 9.40 2.18
CA LEU A 40 5.74 8.85 3.45
C LEU A 40 4.87 7.67 3.89
N SER A 41 3.55 7.86 3.96
CA SER A 41 2.60 6.81 4.35
C SER A 41 2.66 5.63 3.37
N CYS A 42 2.72 5.92 2.07
CA CYS A 42 2.93 4.90 1.04
C CYS A 42 4.27 4.16 1.22
N PHE A 43 5.35 4.86 1.58
CA PHE A 43 6.65 4.26 1.83
C PHE A 43 6.65 3.33 3.04
N LEU A 44 5.99 3.70 4.13
CA LEU A 44 5.88 2.85 5.32
C LEU A 44 5.19 1.52 5.00
N VAL A 45 4.07 1.58 4.29
CA VAL A 45 3.35 0.38 3.83
C VAL A 45 4.18 -0.43 2.83
N TYR A 46 4.83 0.23 1.89
CA TYR A 46 5.68 -0.42 0.88
C TYR A 46 6.86 -1.15 1.54
N ARG A 47 7.55 -0.51 2.48
CA ARG A 47 8.68 -1.07 3.22
C ARG A 47 8.25 -2.32 3.99
N ASP A 48 7.20 -2.24 4.81
CA ASP A 48 6.73 -3.37 5.61
C ASP A 48 6.37 -4.59 4.73
N LEU A 49 5.62 -4.38 3.64
CA LEU A 49 5.27 -5.46 2.72
C LEU A 49 6.50 -6.09 2.04
N ARG A 50 7.48 -5.27 1.65
CA ARG A 50 8.72 -5.74 1.02
C ARG A 50 9.58 -6.53 2.00
N GLU A 51 9.66 -6.10 3.25
CA GLU A 51 10.37 -6.81 4.33
C GLU A 51 9.71 -8.17 4.63
N ARG A 52 8.38 -8.28 4.47
CA ARG A 52 7.64 -9.55 4.54
C ARG A 52 7.82 -10.44 3.29
N GLY A 53 8.59 -10.01 2.30
CA GLY A 53 8.93 -10.78 1.11
C GLY A 53 7.91 -10.69 -0.04
N TYR A 54 6.93 -9.79 0.03
CA TYR A 54 5.98 -9.58 -1.05
C TYR A 54 6.59 -8.75 -2.20
N VAL A 55 6.03 -8.93 -3.39
CA VAL A 55 6.21 -7.98 -4.50
C VAL A 55 5.07 -6.96 -4.45
N VAL A 56 5.42 -5.68 -4.41
CA VAL A 56 4.47 -4.57 -4.27
C VAL A 56 4.56 -3.71 -5.52
N LYS A 57 3.40 -3.43 -6.14
CA LYS A 57 3.26 -2.50 -7.27
C LYS A 57 2.25 -1.43 -6.91
N ARG A 58 2.43 -0.23 -7.46
CA ARG A 58 1.42 0.84 -7.35
C ARG A 58 0.08 0.34 -7.87
N GLY A 59 -0.97 0.65 -7.13
CA GLY A 59 -2.33 0.49 -7.60
C GLY A 59 -2.62 1.40 -8.79
N TYR A 60 -3.66 1.06 -9.53
CA TYR A 60 -4.25 1.89 -10.57
C TYR A 60 -5.67 2.28 -10.14
N GLY A 61 -6.25 3.26 -10.85
CA GLY A 61 -7.51 3.96 -10.57
C GLY A 61 -8.56 3.19 -9.75
N GLU A 62 -9.27 3.93 -8.89
CA GLU A 62 -10.19 3.49 -7.81
C GLU A 62 -9.61 3.55 -6.38
N GLY A 63 -8.65 4.44 -6.11
CA GLY A 63 -8.19 4.70 -4.73
C GLY A 63 -7.43 3.54 -4.07
N ILE A 64 -7.06 2.52 -4.84
CA ILE A 64 -6.15 1.45 -4.45
C ILE A 64 -4.72 1.97 -4.49
N ASP A 65 -3.99 1.88 -3.37
CA ASP A 65 -2.62 2.35 -3.28
C ASP A 65 -1.63 1.29 -3.79
N PHE A 66 -1.90 0.01 -3.51
CA PHE A 66 -1.00 -1.08 -3.90
C PHE A 66 -1.70 -2.35 -4.38
N LEU A 67 -1.01 -3.04 -5.28
CA LEU A 67 -1.23 -4.42 -5.65
C LEU A 67 -0.10 -5.26 -5.06
N VAL A 68 -0.45 -6.32 -4.35
CA VAL A 68 0.53 -7.15 -3.66
C VAL A 68 0.48 -8.57 -4.20
N TYR A 69 1.65 -9.13 -4.47
CA TYR A 69 1.85 -10.45 -5.06
C TYR A 69 2.75 -11.27 -4.14
N ASP A 70 2.51 -12.58 -4.09
CA ASP A 70 3.45 -13.50 -3.46
C ASP A 70 4.81 -13.48 -4.20
N LYS A 71 5.84 -13.96 -3.51
CA LYS A 71 7.18 -14.04 -4.07
C LYS A 71 7.19 -14.99 -5.29
N GLY A 72 7.64 -14.49 -6.44
CA GLY A 72 7.71 -15.26 -7.68
C GLY A 72 6.43 -15.26 -8.51
N ASP A 73 5.34 -14.65 -8.03
CA ASP A 73 4.07 -14.63 -8.74
C ASP A 73 3.97 -13.50 -9.77
N TYR A 74 4.66 -12.38 -9.55
CA TYR A 74 4.66 -11.25 -10.49
C TYR A 74 5.67 -11.49 -11.65
N PRO A 75 5.31 -11.24 -12.93
CA PRO A 75 4.03 -10.68 -13.42
C PRO A 75 2.99 -11.74 -13.83
N GLU A 76 3.31 -13.04 -13.73
CA GLU A 76 2.54 -14.14 -14.34
C GLU A 76 1.18 -14.41 -13.68
N LYS A 77 1.09 -14.23 -12.36
CA LYS A 77 -0.12 -14.46 -11.58
C LYS A 77 -0.75 -13.14 -11.14
N PRO A 78 -2.08 -13.11 -10.95
CA PRO A 78 -2.75 -11.90 -10.55
C PRO A 78 -2.47 -11.57 -9.07
N ALA A 79 -2.60 -10.30 -8.70
CA ALA A 79 -2.35 -9.85 -7.33
C ALA A 79 -3.14 -10.66 -6.29
N LYS A 80 -2.48 -10.98 -5.18
CA LYS A 80 -3.03 -11.70 -4.02
C LYS A 80 -4.05 -10.85 -3.28
N PHE A 81 -3.70 -9.61 -2.99
CA PHE A 81 -4.60 -8.63 -2.38
C PHE A 81 -4.32 -7.22 -2.89
N ARG A 82 -5.34 -6.37 -2.78
CA ARG A 82 -5.26 -4.92 -2.99
C ARG A 82 -5.16 -4.22 -1.64
N ILE A 83 -4.41 -3.13 -1.56
CA ILE A 83 -4.23 -2.36 -0.33
C ILE A 83 -4.64 -0.92 -0.52
N ILE A 84 -5.31 -0.38 0.50
CA ILE A 84 -5.39 1.07 0.73
C ILE A 84 -4.71 1.43 2.04
N GLY A 85 -3.94 2.51 2.03
CA GLY A 85 -3.33 3.12 3.19
C GLY A 85 -4.31 4.06 3.89
N VAL A 86 -4.34 3.99 5.22
CA VAL A 86 -5.14 4.86 6.08
C VAL A 86 -4.26 5.36 7.21
N ASP A 87 -4.03 6.67 7.27
CA ASP A 87 -3.30 7.28 8.37
C ASP A 87 -4.18 7.40 9.62
N GLU A 88 -3.68 6.92 10.75
CA GLU A 88 -4.37 7.00 12.03
C GLU A 88 -4.61 8.46 12.44
N GLY A 89 -5.88 8.82 12.67
CA GLY A 89 -6.28 10.19 13.03
C GLY A 89 -6.57 11.10 11.83
N ILE A 90 -6.43 10.62 10.59
CA ILE A 90 -6.92 11.33 9.40
C ILE A 90 -8.32 10.80 9.05
N PRO A 91 -9.38 11.64 9.09
CA PRO A 91 -10.72 11.20 8.76
C PRO A 91 -10.84 10.71 7.32
N MET A 92 -11.51 9.56 7.13
CA MET A 92 -11.88 9.03 5.82
C MET A 92 -13.39 8.92 5.72
N LYS A 93 -13.94 9.34 4.57
CA LYS A 93 -15.36 9.14 4.23
C LYS A 93 -15.65 7.64 4.08
N ILE A 94 -16.69 7.15 4.76
CA ILE A 94 -17.08 5.74 4.71
C ILE A 94 -17.58 5.36 3.31
N GLU A 95 -18.22 6.29 2.60
CA GLU A 95 -18.69 6.07 1.23
C GLU A 95 -17.53 5.69 0.31
N ARG A 96 -16.40 6.41 0.42
CA ARG A 96 -15.18 6.08 -0.33
C ARG A 96 -14.70 4.67 -0.01
N LEU A 97 -14.72 4.26 1.25
CA LEU A 97 -14.30 2.91 1.65
C LEU A 97 -15.23 1.83 1.06
N ILE A 98 -16.54 2.08 1.06
CA ILE A 98 -17.56 1.20 0.48
C ILE A 98 -17.36 1.08 -1.03
N ASP A 99 -17.10 2.18 -1.74
CA ASP A 99 -16.88 2.18 -3.20
C ASP A 99 -15.67 1.33 -3.57
N ILE A 100 -14.55 1.51 -2.86
CA ILE A 100 -13.32 0.74 -3.08
C ILE A 100 -13.54 -0.74 -2.77
N LEU A 101 -14.31 -1.06 -1.73
CA LEU A 101 -14.68 -2.43 -1.37
C LEU A 101 -15.52 -3.07 -2.47
N HIS A 102 -16.57 -2.39 -2.95
CA HIS A 102 -17.40 -2.89 -4.05
C HIS A 102 -16.58 -3.13 -5.31
N PHE A 103 -15.71 -2.19 -5.69
CA PHE A 103 -14.81 -2.37 -6.83
C PHE A 103 -13.91 -3.61 -6.64
N SER A 104 -13.34 -3.81 -5.46
CA SER A 104 -12.47 -4.96 -5.17
C SER A 104 -13.22 -6.30 -5.24
N ILE A 105 -14.42 -6.36 -4.67
CA ILE A 105 -15.29 -7.55 -4.72
C ILE A 105 -15.69 -7.88 -6.17
N MET A 106 -16.08 -6.88 -6.97
CA MET A 106 -16.44 -7.08 -8.39
C MET A 106 -15.29 -7.67 -9.20
N ASN A 107 -14.05 -7.31 -8.85
CA ASN A 107 -12.84 -7.85 -9.47
C ASN A 107 -12.37 -9.17 -8.84
N LYS A 108 -13.14 -9.76 -7.92
CA LYS A 108 -12.78 -10.97 -7.16
C LYS A 108 -11.43 -10.84 -6.45
N LYS A 109 -11.13 -9.66 -5.91
CA LYS A 109 -9.90 -9.37 -5.16
C LYS A 109 -10.22 -9.02 -3.72
N GLU A 110 -9.41 -9.55 -2.82
CA GLU A 110 -9.45 -9.17 -1.41
C GLU A 110 -8.90 -7.75 -1.24
N LEU A 111 -9.58 -6.96 -0.43
CA LEU A 111 -9.16 -5.61 -0.04
C LEU A 111 -8.63 -5.65 1.40
N LYS A 112 -7.41 -5.13 1.59
CA LYS A 112 -6.83 -4.91 2.91
C LYS A 112 -6.65 -3.42 3.18
N LEU A 113 -6.91 -3.02 4.41
CA LEU A 113 -6.60 -1.72 4.98
C LEU A 113 -5.23 -1.82 5.63
N ALA A 114 -4.29 -0.99 5.21
CA ALA A 114 -3.02 -0.77 5.90
C ALA A 114 -3.17 0.50 6.74
N VAL A 115 -3.42 0.34 8.03
CA VAL A 115 -3.53 1.44 8.98
C VAL A 115 -2.13 1.81 9.45
N ILE A 116 -1.71 3.05 9.17
CA ILE A 116 -0.43 3.60 9.59
C ILE A 116 -0.64 4.32 10.92
N GLU A 117 -0.08 3.74 11.98
CA GLU A 117 -0.14 4.29 13.33
C GLU A 117 0.74 5.54 13.44
N ARG A 118 0.47 6.42 14.42
CA ARG A 118 1.25 7.68 14.61
C ARG A 118 2.76 7.50 14.80
N ARG A 119 3.22 6.31 15.19
CA ARG A 119 4.65 5.98 15.36
C ARG A 119 5.29 5.31 14.15
N GLY A 120 4.53 5.10 13.07
CA GLY A 120 5.01 4.52 11.82
C GLY A 120 4.88 2.99 11.72
N GLU A 121 4.22 2.35 12.68
CA GLU A 121 3.83 0.95 12.60
C GLU A 121 2.67 0.77 11.62
N VAL A 122 2.63 -0.36 10.91
CA VAL A 122 1.57 -0.66 9.94
C VAL A 122 0.78 -1.88 10.37
N VAL A 123 -0.53 -1.72 10.55
CA VAL A 123 -1.46 -2.80 10.93
C VAL A 123 -2.40 -3.09 9.77
N TYR A 124 -2.58 -4.37 9.46
CA TYR A 124 -3.40 -4.80 8.32
C TYR A 124 -4.73 -5.40 8.75
N TYR A 125 -5.83 -4.89 8.19
CA TYR A 125 -7.17 -5.43 8.36
C TYR A 125 -7.75 -5.89 7.02
N THR A 126 -8.43 -7.03 6.98
CA THR A 126 -9.20 -7.43 5.79
C THR A 126 -10.59 -6.82 5.87
N LEU A 127 -11.00 -6.11 4.83
CA LEU A 127 -12.34 -5.54 4.74
C LEU A 127 -13.26 -6.46 3.95
N LEU A 128 -14.42 -6.79 4.53
CA LEU A 128 -15.40 -7.70 3.94
C LEU A 128 -16.79 -7.06 3.94
N LYS A 129 -17.59 -7.36 2.91
CA LYS A 129 -19.01 -7.06 2.90
C LYS A 129 -19.75 -8.15 3.65
N PHE A 130 -20.45 -7.77 4.72
CA PHE A 130 -21.34 -8.67 5.43
C PHE A 130 -22.75 -8.61 4.82
N ILE A 131 -23.37 -9.77 4.58
CA ILE A 131 -24.76 -9.91 4.12
C ILE A 131 -25.50 -10.79 5.13
N LYS A 132 -26.57 -10.24 5.73
CA LYS A 132 -27.29 -10.82 6.88
C LYS A 132 -27.92 -12.19 6.59
N GLU A 133 -28.22 -12.53 5.34
CA GLU A 133 -28.91 -13.77 4.94
C GLU A 133 -28.12 -15.05 5.28
N LYS A 134 -26.80 -14.98 5.52
CA LYS A 134 -25.98 -16.11 5.94
C LYS A 134 -26.15 -16.53 7.41
N LEU A 135 -26.93 -15.81 8.21
CA LEU A 135 -27.17 -16.13 9.63
C LEU A 135 -28.26 -17.18 9.86
N TYR A 136 -29.11 -17.46 8.87
CA TYR A 136 -30.26 -18.38 9.01
C TYR A 136 -30.15 -19.61 8.09
N ALA A 137 -28.98 -19.83 7.50
CA ALA A 137 -28.73 -20.95 6.58
C ALA A 137 -28.04 -22.15 7.26
N GLU A 138 -27.82 -22.07 8.58
CA GLU A 138 -27.24 -23.14 9.41
C GLU A 138 -28.17 -23.57 10.57
N ASP A 139 -29.49 -23.33 10.42
CA ASP A 139 -30.54 -23.93 11.27
C ASP A 139 -31.37 -24.95 10.46
#